data_AF-A0A2N0BLG3-F1
#
_entry.id   AF-A0A2N0BLG3-F1
#
_cell.length_a   1.000
_cell.length_b   1.000
_cell.length_c   1.000
_cell.angle_alpha   90.00
_cell.angle_beta   90.00
_cell.angle_gamma   90.00
#
_symmetry.space_group_name_H-M   'P 1'
#
loop_
_entity.id
_entity.type
_entity.pdbx_description
1 polymer ?
#
loop_
_entity_poly.entity_id
_entity_poly.type
_entity_poly.pdbx_seq_one_letter_code
_entity_poly.pdbx_strand_id
1 'polypeptide(L)'
;MFLVLAFAATGCFPLRSDSAAFRFFPSELNSEQTKKIEILWRYVEDLKPRGLKTGSSFYERNSKFERYFGFSFSGPALRDWLRVRISGFKSDVSQDYAAHYHRGIVYLNREFFRFSLWEQTLVLVHEARHSDGTDFQHVVCPSGFPYLSLRKPETKLEGMAACDDREDGAYGFGAAFLFEMYCYGLYPENHGTELLGMYNSELGRIVAKR
;
A
#
# COMPACT_ATOMS: atom_id res chain seq x y z
N MET A 1 -46.43 -56.69 -25.13
CA MET A 1 -45.79 -56.05 -26.28
C MET A 1 -46.24 -54.59 -26.30
N PHE A 2 -45.34 -53.68 -25.86
CA PHE A 2 -45.24 -52.23 -26.11
C PHE A 2 -46.48 -51.31 -25.85
N LEU A 3 -46.40 -50.13 -25.23
CA LEU A 3 -45.32 -49.28 -24.75
C LEU A 3 -45.93 -48.23 -23.77
N VAL A 4 -45.22 -47.91 -22.69
CA VAL A 4 -45.53 -46.81 -21.76
C VAL A 4 -45.09 -45.49 -22.40
N LEU A 5 -45.97 -44.48 -22.46
CA LEU A 5 -45.65 -43.12 -22.91
C LEU A 5 -45.51 -42.21 -21.69
N ALA A 6 -44.27 -41.83 -21.39
CA ALA A 6 -43.89 -40.75 -20.49
C ALA A 6 -42.96 -39.81 -21.26
N PHE A 7 -43.37 -38.56 -21.48
CA PHE A 7 -42.51 -37.43 -21.85
C PHE A 7 -43.21 -36.16 -21.33
N ALA A 8 -42.76 -35.62 -20.20
CA ALA A 8 -41.70 -34.62 -20.06
C ALA A 8 -42.17 -33.23 -20.50
N ALA A 9 -42.65 -32.46 -19.51
CA ALA A 9 -42.92 -31.03 -19.64
C ALA A 9 -41.58 -30.26 -19.74
N THR A 10 -41.24 -29.80 -20.94
CA THR A 10 -40.15 -28.83 -21.14
C THR A 10 -40.69 -27.42 -20.92
N GLY A 11 -40.54 -26.92 -19.69
CA GLY A 11 -40.68 -25.50 -19.40
C GLY A 11 -39.50 -24.75 -20.02
N CYS A 12 -39.76 -23.96 -21.06
CA CYS A 12 -38.85 -22.93 -21.55
C CYS A 12 -38.75 -21.80 -20.53
N PHE A 13 -37.76 -21.87 -19.64
CA PHE A 13 -37.25 -20.67 -18.96
C PHE A 13 -36.18 -20.03 -19.85
N PRO A 14 -36.23 -18.72 -20.14
CA PRO A 14 -35.11 -18.06 -20.77
C PRO A 14 -33.97 -18.05 -19.75
N LEU A 15 -32.95 -18.87 -20.01
CA LEU A 15 -31.63 -18.69 -19.41
C LEU A 15 -31.12 -17.33 -19.85
N ARG A 16 -31.46 -16.31 -19.05
CA ARG A 16 -30.83 -15.02 -19.06
C ARG A 16 -29.36 -15.26 -18.76
N SER A 17 -28.57 -15.39 -19.81
CA SER A 17 -27.11 -15.39 -19.77
C SER A 17 -26.65 -13.98 -19.37
N ASP A 18 -26.88 -13.62 -18.11
CA ASP A 18 -26.14 -12.56 -17.47
C ASP A 18 -24.73 -13.14 -17.23
N SER A 19 -23.87 -12.96 -18.21
CA SER A 19 -22.44 -13.23 -18.15
C SER A 19 -21.76 -12.23 -17.20
N ALA A 20 -22.15 -12.24 -15.94
CA ALA A 20 -21.47 -11.59 -14.81
C ALA A 20 -20.28 -12.46 -14.32
N ALA A 21 -19.51 -13.02 -15.26
CA ALA A 21 -18.42 -13.95 -14.99
C ALA A 21 -17.04 -13.42 -15.41
N PHE A 22 -16.85 -12.10 -15.41
CA PHE A 22 -15.50 -11.52 -15.38
C PHE A 22 -15.14 -11.13 -13.96
N ARG A 23 -14.89 -12.14 -13.10
CA ARG A 23 -13.96 -11.92 -11.98
C ARG A 23 -12.59 -11.70 -12.61
N PHE A 24 -12.16 -10.44 -12.68
CA PHE A 24 -10.81 -10.09 -13.14
C PHE A 24 -9.81 -10.71 -12.15
N PHE A 25 -9.25 -11.87 -12.49
CA PHE A 25 -8.15 -12.46 -11.76
C PHE A 25 -6.93 -11.55 -11.84
N PRO A 26 -6.04 -11.56 -10.83
CA PRO A 26 -4.77 -10.88 -10.93
C PRO A 26 -4.04 -11.25 -12.22
N SER A 27 -3.62 -10.24 -12.96
CA SER A 27 -2.91 -10.41 -14.23
C SER A 27 -1.48 -9.90 -14.11
N GLU A 28 -0.64 -10.29 -15.07
CA GLU A 28 0.65 -9.64 -15.24
C GLU A 28 0.47 -8.15 -15.54
N LEU A 29 1.49 -7.35 -15.22
CA LEU A 29 1.51 -5.94 -15.58
C LEU A 29 1.61 -5.78 -17.11
N ASN A 30 0.86 -4.83 -17.66
CA ASN A 30 1.04 -4.43 -19.06
C ASN A 30 2.33 -3.60 -19.25
N SER A 31 2.72 -3.36 -20.50
CA SER A 31 3.98 -2.65 -20.81
C SER A 31 4.07 -1.23 -20.27
N GLU A 32 2.95 -0.50 -20.14
CA GLU A 32 2.92 0.82 -19.53
C GLU A 32 3.13 0.74 -18.02
N GLN A 33 2.44 -0.18 -17.35
CA GLN A 33 2.58 -0.43 -15.92
C GLN A 33 4.00 -0.87 -15.57
N THR A 34 4.60 -1.79 -16.34
CA THR A 34 5.98 -2.21 -16.16
C THR A 34 6.96 -1.03 -16.25
N LYS A 35 6.80 -0.15 -17.26
CA LYS A 35 7.61 1.07 -17.38
C LYS A 35 7.45 2.00 -16.17
N LYS A 36 6.22 2.15 -15.64
CA LYS A 36 5.99 2.96 -14.43
C LYS A 36 6.71 2.37 -13.20
N ILE A 37 6.73 1.04 -13.06
CA ILE A 37 7.50 0.37 -11.99
C ILE A 37 9.00 0.58 -12.17
N GLU A 38 9.53 0.52 -13.39
CA GLU A 38 10.94 0.83 -13.65
C GLU A 38 11.30 2.27 -13.30
N ILE A 39 10.44 3.23 -13.63
CA ILE A 39 10.59 4.64 -13.25
C ILE A 39 10.57 4.79 -11.73
N LEU A 40 9.64 4.10 -11.04
CA LEU A 40 9.55 4.10 -9.59
C LEU A 40 10.82 3.56 -8.93
N TRP A 41 11.40 2.48 -9.45
CA TRP A 41 12.67 1.96 -8.93
C TRP A 41 13.82 2.94 -9.07
N ARG A 42 13.91 3.63 -10.21
CA ARG A 42 14.92 4.69 -10.42
C ARG A 42 14.69 5.86 -9.48
N TYR A 43 13.44 6.27 -9.30
CA TYR A 43 13.09 7.32 -8.36
C TYR A 43 13.56 6.99 -6.94
N VAL A 44 13.29 5.78 -6.45
CA VAL A 44 13.76 5.34 -5.13
C VAL A 44 15.29 5.38 -5.05
N GLU A 45 15.98 4.85 -6.06
CA GLU A 45 17.45 4.85 -6.13
C GLU A 45 18.06 6.27 -6.12
N ASP A 46 17.36 7.23 -6.71
CA ASP A 46 17.79 8.62 -6.82
C ASP A 46 17.49 9.47 -5.57
N LEU A 47 16.78 8.94 -4.57
CA LEU A 47 16.58 9.61 -3.28
C LEU A 47 17.93 9.81 -2.58
N LYS A 48 18.40 11.06 -2.54
CA LYS A 48 19.71 11.41 -1.98
C LYS A 48 19.56 12.44 -0.87
N PRO A 49 19.75 12.08 0.40
CA PRO A 49 19.83 13.06 1.47
C PRO A 49 21.09 13.91 1.26
N ARG A 50 20.92 15.20 0.96
CA ARG A 50 22.05 16.13 0.78
C ARG A 50 22.32 16.94 2.04
N GLY A 51 21.29 17.60 2.55
CA GLY A 51 21.37 18.44 3.74
C GLY A 51 19.98 18.62 4.34
N LEU A 52 19.91 18.63 5.67
CA LEU A 52 18.66 18.82 6.39
C LEU A 52 18.08 20.20 6.06
N LYS A 53 16.78 20.21 5.80
CA LYS A 53 15.94 21.41 5.69
C LYS A 53 15.33 21.80 7.04
N THR A 54 15.42 20.90 8.02
CA THR A 54 15.03 21.08 9.42
C THR A 54 16.25 21.23 10.32
N GLY A 55 16.04 21.59 11.59
CA GLY A 55 17.13 21.68 12.56
C GLY A 55 17.66 20.29 12.96
N SER A 56 18.99 20.13 13.06
CA SER A 56 19.64 18.84 13.38
C SER A 56 19.14 18.24 14.69
N SER A 57 18.98 19.04 15.75
CA SER A 57 18.46 18.55 17.04
C SER A 57 17.00 18.11 16.99
N PHE A 58 16.20 18.65 16.08
CA PHE A 58 14.84 18.15 15.83
C PHE A 58 14.91 16.81 15.10
N TYR A 59 15.74 16.71 14.05
CA TYR A 59 15.93 15.48 13.30
C TYR A 59 16.40 14.32 14.19
N GLU A 60 17.49 14.50 14.93
CA GLU A 60 18.09 13.46 15.79
C GLU A 60 17.13 12.93 16.86
N ARG A 61 16.26 13.78 17.41
CA ARG A 61 15.30 13.39 18.45
C ARG A 61 14.09 12.63 17.91
N ASN A 62 13.73 12.85 16.65
CA ASN A 62 12.45 12.40 16.10
C ASN A 62 12.59 11.36 14.99
N SER A 63 13.74 11.26 14.32
CA SER A 63 13.94 10.21 13.30
C SER A 63 13.85 8.83 13.94
N LYS A 64 13.06 7.96 13.30
CA LYS A 64 12.95 6.54 13.62
C LYS A 64 13.49 5.66 12.48
N PHE A 65 13.99 6.26 11.39
CA PHE A 65 14.29 5.54 10.16
C PHE A 65 15.37 4.48 10.37
N GLU A 66 16.55 4.87 10.86
CA GLU A 66 17.65 3.92 11.02
C GLU A 66 17.31 2.79 12.00
N ARG A 67 16.57 3.11 13.06
CA ARG A 67 16.08 2.12 14.04
C ARG A 67 15.15 1.08 13.41
N TYR A 68 14.29 1.49 12.47
CA TYR A 68 13.31 0.60 11.84
C TYR A 68 13.90 -0.15 10.65
N PHE A 69 14.63 0.54 9.79
CA PHE A 69 15.16 -0.03 8.55
C PHE A 69 16.50 -0.74 8.74
N GLY A 70 17.23 -0.43 9.82
CA GLY A 70 18.55 -1.00 10.10
C GLY A 70 19.70 -0.37 9.29
N PHE A 71 19.44 0.76 8.62
CA PHE A 71 20.43 1.52 7.86
C PHE A 71 20.05 3.00 7.82
N SER A 72 21.05 3.89 7.67
CA SER A 72 20.81 5.32 7.52
C SER A 72 20.12 5.65 6.20
N PHE A 73 19.19 6.62 6.19
CA PHE A 73 18.37 6.92 5.03
C PHE A 73 19.20 7.14 3.75
N SER A 74 18.89 6.38 2.71
CA SER A 74 19.62 6.37 1.43
C SER A 74 18.76 5.68 0.39
N GLY A 75 18.61 6.29 -0.79
CA GLY A 75 17.83 5.74 -1.90
C GLY A 75 18.27 4.34 -2.33
N PRO A 76 19.57 4.11 -2.62
CA PRO A 76 20.08 2.78 -2.94
C PRO A 76 19.80 1.73 -1.87
N ALA A 77 20.04 2.04 -0.60
CA ALA A 77 19.78 1.10 0.50
C ALA A 77 18.28 0.80 0.67
N LEU A 78 17.42 1.82 0.50
CA LEU A 78 15.97 1.64 0.51
C LEU A 78 15.49 0.77 -0.64
N ARG A 79 16.03 0.97 -1.85
CA ARG A 79 15.73 0.11 -3.01
C ARG A 79 16.10 -1.33 -2.74
N ASP A 80 17.29 -1.59 -2.19
CA ASP A 80 17.73 -2.95 -1.87
C ASP A 80 16.85 -3.58 -0.78
N TRP A 81 16.50 -2.81 0.26
CA TRP A 81 15.59 -3.23 1.32
C TRP A 81 14.21 -3.63 0.77
N LEU A 82 13.67 -2.87 -0.19
CA LEU A 82 12.42 -3.18 -0.88
C LEU A 82 12.54 -4.43 -1.78
N ARG A 83 13.63 -4.56 -2.54
CA ARG A 83 13.84 -5.67 -3.49
C ARG A 83 14.01 -7.03 -2.82
N VAL A 84 14.57 -7.07 -1.62
CA VAL A 84 14.64 -8.31 -0.82
C VAL A 84 13.24 -8.80 -0.40
N ARG A 85 12.26 -7.88 -0.32
CA ARG A 85 10.91 -8.13 0.20
C ARG A 85 9.84 -8.29 -0.87
N ILE A 86 10.02 -7.59 -2.00
CA ILE A 86 9.10 -7.57 -3.14
C ILE A 86 9.76 -8.30 -4.30
N SER A 87 9.30 -9.52 -4.56
CA SER A 87 9.80 -10.37 -5.66
C SER A 87 9.13 -10.05 -7.01
N GLY A 88 7.99 -9.36 -7.00
CA GLY A 88 7.30 -8.98 -8.22
C GLY A 88 6.02 -8.20 -8.01
N PHE A 89 5.38 -7.84 -9.12
CA PHE A 89 4.15 -7.06 -9.15
C PHE A 89 3.13 -7.70 -10.06
N LYS A 90 1.85 -7.62 -9.67
CA LYS A 90 0.71 -8.01 -10.51
C LYS A 90 -0.33 -6.92 -10.52
N SER A 91 -1.14 -6.87 -11.57
CA SER A 91 -2.29 -5.98 -11.65
C SER A 91 -3.50 -6.70 -11.07
N ASP A 92 -4.18 -6.09 -10.10
CA ASP A 92 -5.46 -6.55 -9.60
C ASP A 92 -6.40 -5.35 -9.49
N VAL A 93 -7.36 -5.29 -10.42
CA VAL A 93 -8.34 -4.19 -10.50
C VAL A 93 -9.62 -4.51 -9.75
N SER A 94 -9.75 -5.72 -9.18
CA SER A 94 -10.94 -6.16 -8.47
C SER A 94 -10.93 -5.78 -7.00
N GLN A 95 -9.77 -5.41 -6.47
CA GLN A 95 -9.59 -4.99 -5.08
C GLN A 95 -9.89 -3.49 -4.85
N ASP A 96 -10.35 -3.20 -3.64
CA ASP A 96 -10.64 -1.83 -3.19
C ASP A 96 -9.40 -1.06 -2.73
N TYR A 97 -8.26 -1.72 -2.54
CA TYR A 97 -7.02 -1.09 -2.06
C TYR A 97 -6.08 -0.72 -3.19
N ALA A 98 -5.26 0.32 -2.98
CA ALA A 98 -4.27 0.75 -3.97
C ALA A 98 -3.26 -0.35 -4.28
N ALA A 99 -2.81 -1.04 -3.23
CA ALA A 99 -1.95 -2.20 -3.30
C ALA A 99 -2.31 -3.18 -2.17
N HIS A 100 -1.90 -4.43 -2.33
CA HIS A 100 -1.77 -5.37 -1.21
C HIS A 100 -0.60 -6.34 -1.46
N TYR A 101 0.06 -6.73 -0.39
CA TYR A 101 1.12 -7.73 -0.40
C TYR A 101 0.57 -9.15 -0.22
N HIS A 102 1.06 -10.10 -1.01
CA HIS A 102 0.89 -11.53 -0.74
C HIS A 102 2.07 -12.35 -1.29
N ARG A 103 2.79 -13.05 -0.40
CA ARG A 103 3.86 -14.01 -0.73
C ARG A 103 4.92 -13.46 -1.69
N GLY A 104 5.42 -12.26 -1.40
CA GLY A 104 6.46 -11.58 -2.19
C GLY A 104 5.93 -10.76 -3.35
N ILE A 105 4.66 -10.95 -3.75
CA ILE A 105 4.04 -10.21 -4.83
C ILE A 105 3.22 -9.05 -4.27
N VAL A 106 3.40 -7.85 -4.85
CA VAL A 106 2.52 -6.71 -4.58
C VAL A 106 1.52 -6.59 -5.73
N TYR A 107 0.24 -6.66 -5.38
CA TYR A 107 -0.89 -6.58 -6.29
C TYR A 107 -1.37 -5.14 -6.35
N LEU A 108 -1.29 -4.52 -7.52
CA LEU A 108 -1.51 -3.09 -7.73
C LEU A 108 -2.84 -2.86 -8.44
N ASN A 109 -3.65 -1.94 -7.91
CA ASN A 109 -4.87 -1.50 -8.58
C ASN A 109 -4.59 -0.31 -9.51
N ARG A 110 -5.64 0.25 -10.13
CA ARG A 110 -5.53 1.42 -11.03
C ARG A 110 -5.16 2.71 -10.30
N GLU A 111 -5.54 2.87 -9.03
CA GLU A 111 -5.27 4.06 -8.23
C GLU A 111 -3.77 4.19 -7.92
N PHE A 112 -3.07 3.08 -7.65
CA PHE A 112 -1.62 3.11 -7.42
C PHE A 112 -0.86 3.85 -8.52
N PHE A 113 -1.16 3.55 -9.79
CA PHE A 113 -0.50 4.16 -10.94
C PHE A 113 -0.90 5.63 -11.20
N ARG A 114 -1.84 6.18 -10.43
CA ARG A 114 -2.25 7.60 -10.48
C ARG A 114 -1.55 8.44 -9.41
N PHE A 115 -1.00 7.81 -8.38
CA PHE A 115 -0.27 8.50 -7.33
C PHE A 115 1.04 9.07 -7.86
N SER A 116 1.55 10.08 -7.18
CA SER A 116 2.90 10.58 -7.41
C SER A 116 3.96 9.53 -7.03
N LEU A 117 5.19 9.69 -7.51
CA LEU A 117 6.25 8.71 -7.26
C LEU A 117 6.56 8.53 -5.77
N TRP A 118 6.53 9.60 -4.97
CA TRP A 118 6.80 9.52 -3.54
C TRP A 118 5.69 8.81 -2.77
N GLU A 119 4.43 8.99 -3.18
CA GLU A 119 3.29 8.26 -2.64
C GLU A 119 3.32 6.77 -3.04
N GLN A 120 3.71 6.47 -4.28
CA GLN A 120 3.92 5.08 -4.71
C GLN A 120 5.04 4.43 -3.89
N THR A 121 6.14 5.14 -3.63
CA THR A 121 7.22 4.65 -2.75
C THR A 121 6.72 4.42 -1.33
N LEU A 122 5.92 5.34 -0.77
CA LEU A 122 5.29 5.15 0.54
C LEU A 122 4.47 3.85 0.57
N VAL A 123 3.64 3.62 -0.45
CA VAL A 123 2.87 2.37 -0.57
C VAL A 123 3.81 1.16 -0.64
N LEU A 124 4.90 1.21 -1.41
CA LEU A 124 5.85 0.08 -1.46
C LEU A 124 6.53 -0.18 -0.11
N VAL A 125 6.90 0.87 0.64
CA VAL A 125 7.47 0.74 1.99
C VAL A 125 6.48 0.02 2.91
N HIS A 126 5.21 0.42 2.84
CA HIS A 126 4.13 -0.17 3.60
C HIS A 126 3.93 -1.66 3.25
N GLU A 127 3.73 -1.98 1.96
CA GLU A 127 3.52 -3.35 1.51
C GLU A 127 4.72 -4.25 1.76
N ALA A 128 5.94 -3.72 1.62
CA ALA A 128 7.16 -4.46 1.93
C ALA A 128 7.21 -4.85 3.41
N ARG A 129 6.71 -4.02 4.34
CA ARG A 129 6.73 -4.36 5.77
C ARG A 129 5.87 -5.59 6.08
N HIS A 130 4.77 -5.81 5.37
CA HIS A 130 3.96 -7.03 5.50
C HIS A 130 4.73 -8.32 5.17
N SER A 131 5.86 -8.24 4.45
CA SER A 131 6.70 -9.39 4.13
C SER A 131 7.53 -9.92 5.30
N ASP A 132 7.73 -9.12 6.35
CA ASP A 132 8.59 -9.48 7.48
C ASP A 132 7.95 -10.49 8.45
N GLY A 133 6.67 -10.85 8.24
CA GLY A 133 5.97 -11.85 9.04
C GLY A 133 4.48 -11.54 9.26
N THR A 134 3.76 -12.52 9.80
CA THR A 134 2.32 -12.41 10.13
C THR A 134 2.04 -11.35 11.18
N ASP A 135 3.02 -11.03 12.01
CA ASP A 135 2.88 -10.06 13.10
C ASP A 135 2.89 -8.61 12.60
N PHE A 136 3.18 -8.38 11.32
CA PHE A 136 3.16 -7.05 10.69
C PHE A 136 1.91 -6.83 9.84
N GLN A 137 0.89 -7.69 9.98
CA GLN A 137 -0.41 -7.49 9.35
C GLN A 137 -1.23 -6.48 10.15
N HIS A 138 -2.18 -5.81 9.48
CA HIS A 138 -3.05 -4.87 10.15
C HIS A 138 -3.99 -5.56 11.15
N VAL A 139 -4.24 -4.86 12.25
CA VAL A 139 -5.27 -5.18 13.23
C VAL A 139 -6.53 -4.37 12.96
N VAL A 140 -7.63 -4.85 13.53
CA VAL A 140 -8.90 -4.13 13.52
C VAL A 140 -8.76 -2.80 14.28
N CYS A 141 -9.12 -1.71 13.62
CA CYS A 141 -9.18 -0.39 14.22
C CYS A 141 -10.28 -0.34 15.31
N PRO A 142 -10.01 0.32 16.46
CA PRO A 142 -10.90 0.33 17.61
C PRO A 142 -12.22 1.07 17.33
N SER A 143 -13.21 0.88 18.21
CA SER A 143 -14.47 1.62 18.13
C SER A 143 -14.24 3.12 18.29
N GLY A 144 -14.98 3.92 17.51
CA GLY A 144 -14.82 5.38 17.49
C GLY A 144 -13.49 5.87 16.91
N PHE A 145 -12.78 5.05 16.13
CA PHE A 145 -11.50 5.44 15.52
C PHE A 145 -11.64 6.75 14.72
N PRO A 146 -10.93 7.83 15.10
CA PRO A 146 -11.30 9.19 14.70
C PRO A 146 -10.61 9.67 13.41
N TYR A 147 -9.67 8.90 12.88
CA TYR A 147 -8.85 9.32 11.74
C TYR A 147 -9.48 8.93 10.41
N LEU A 148 -9.29 9.78 9.41
CA LEU A 148 -9.77 9.56 8.05
C LEU A 148 -8.72 8.82 7.22
N SER A 149 -9.18 8.10 6.20
CA SER A 149 -8.29 7.64 5.15
C SER A 149 -8.02 8.78 4.18
N LEU A 150 -6.77 9.23 4.05
CA LEU A 150 -6.44 10.34 3.14
C LEU A 150 -6.84 10.10 1.69
N ARG A 151 -6.85 8.84 1.25
CA ARG A 151 -7.16 8.46 -0.13
C ARG A 151 -8.64 8.14 -0.34
N LYS A 152 -9.38 7.84 0.73
CA LYS A 152 -10.83 7.53 0.72
C LYS A 152 -11.49 8.07 2.00
N PRO A 153 -11.60 9.39 2.18
CA PRO A 153 -12.01 10.00 3.46
C PRO A 153 -13.37 9.54 3.98
N GLU A 154 -14.27 9.19 3.07
CA GLU A 154 -15.59 8.63 3.34
C GLU A 154 -15.58 7.19 3.90
N THR A 155 -14.44 6.48 3.83
CA THR A 155 -14.31 5.13 4.40
C THR A 155 -14.28 5.19 5.92
N LYS A 156 -15.27 4.56 6.57
CA LYS A 156 -15.28 4.38 8.02
C LYS A 156 -14.29 3.29 8.42
N LEU A 157 -13.13 3.69 8.94
CA LEU A 157 -12.03 2.77 9.30
C LEU A 157 -12.31 1.94 10.57
N GLU A 158 -13.19 2.40 11.47
CA GLU A 158 -13.62 1.63 12.64
C GLU A 158 -14.08 0.23 12.23
N GLY A 159 -13.57 -0.81 12.91
CA GLY A 159 -13.93 -2.20 12.64
C GLY A 159 -13.24 -2.80 11.41
N MET A 160 -12.44 -2.04 10.65
CA MET A 160 -11.63 -2.55 9.54
C MET A 160 -10.23 -2.93 10.01
N ALA A 161 -9.64 -3.97 9.40
CA ALA A 161 -8.23 -4.31 9.58
C ALA A 161 -7.34 -3.30 8.83
N ALA A 162 -7.19 -2.11 9.42
CA ALA A 162 -6.58 -0.94 8.78
C ALA A 162 -5.74 -0.08 9.74
N CYS A 163 -5.34 -0.68 10.87
CA CYS A 163 -4.50 -0.09 11.91
C CYS A 163 -3.34 -1.02 12.24
N ASP A 164 -2.30 -0.50 12.87
CA ASP A 164 -1.19 -1.29 13.43
C ASP A 164 -1.25 -1.27 14.96
N ASP A 165 -0.96 -2.39 15.62
CA ASP A 165 -0.85 -2.46 17.10
C ASP A 165 0.60 -2.27 17.59
N ARG A 166 1.51 -1.88 16.69
CA ARG A 166 2.94 -1.70 16.96
C ARG A 166 3.48 -0.49 16.23
N GLU A 167 4.42 0.21 16.88
CA GLU A 167 5.02 1.40 16.29
C GLU A 167 5.89 1.12 15.06
N ASP A 168 6.38 -0.10 14.91
CA ASP A 168 7.21 -0.58 13.80
C ASP A 168 6.40 -1.45 12.82
N GLY A 169 5.08 -1.29 12.79
CA GLY A 169 4.20 -1.86 11.78
C GLY A 169 4.34 -1.18 10.41
N ALA A 170 3.49 -1.53 9.45
CA ALA A 170 3.53 -0.99 8.09
C ALA A 170 3.34 0.54 8.06
N TYR A 171 2.40 1.08 8.85
CA TYR A 171 2.21 2.52 9.00
C TYR A 171 3.38 3.19 9.76
N GLY A 172 4.01 2.48 10.70
CA GLY A 172 5.21 2.93 11.38
C GLY A 172 6.39 3.17 10.44
N PHE A 173 6.63 2.23 9.53
CA PHE A 173 7.65 2.33 8.48
C PHE A 173 7.31 3.43 7.47
N GLY A 174 6.04 3.53 7.07
CA GLY A 174 5.56 4.62 6.21
C GLY A 174 5.81 5.99 6.83
N ALA A 175 5.45 6.18 8.10
CA ALA A 175 5.71 7.42 8.83
C ALA A 175 7.21 7.73 8.95
N ALA A 176 8.05 6.72 9.25
CA ALA A 176 9.50 6.91 9.32
C ALA A 176 10.09 7.34 7.97
N PHE A 177 9.65 6.75 6.86
CA PHE A 177 10.05 7.17 5.52
C PHE A 177 9.62 8.61 5.22
N LEU A 178 8.36 8.98 5.47
CA LEU A 178 7.88 10.34 5.24
C LEU A 178 8.60 11.39 6.08
N PHE A 179 9.00 11.04 7.31
CA PHE A 179 9.80 11.94 8.14
C PHE A 179 11.15 12.30 7.51
N GLU A 180 11.84 11.31 6.92
CA GLU A 180 13.08 11.54 6.18
C GLU A 180 12.85 12.41 4.95
N MET A 181 11.81 12.09 4.18
CA MET A 181 11.41 12.88 3.01
C MET A 181 11.15 14.34 3.38
N TYR A 182 10.47 14.60 4.50
CA TYR A 182 10.25 15.95 5.03
C TYR A 182 11.56 16.62 5.42
N CYS A 183 12.36 15.98 6.27
CA CYS A 183 13.56 16.57 6.83
C CYS A 183 14.63 16.89 5.79
N TYR A 184 14.72 16.12 4.71
CA TYR A 184 15.65 16.37 3.61
C TYR A 184 15.03 17.18 2.45
N GLY A 185 13.73 17.47 2.49
CA GLY A 185 13.03 18.21 1.43
C GLY A 185 12.97 17.43 0.10
N LEU A 186 12.72 16.13 0.16
CA LEU A 186 12.74 15.21 -0.99
C LEU A 186 11.36 14.99 -1.63
N TYR A 187 10.50 16.00 -1.58
CA TYR A 187 9.16 15.98 -2.15
C TYR A 187 8.99 17.15 -3.13
N PRO A 188 8.00 17.09 -4.04
CA PRO A 188 7.79 18.18 -5.01
C PRO A 188 7.49 19.51 -4.31
N GLU A 189 7.91 20.61 -4.94
CA GLU A 189 7.65 21.96 -4.43
C GLU A 189 6.15 22.17 -4.21
N ASN A 190 5.76 22.80 -3.10
CA ASN A 190 4.38 23.01 -2.65
C ASN A 190 3.62 21.77 -2.13
N HIS A 191 4.23 20.58 -2.05
CA HIS A 191 3.58 19.38 -1.49
C HIS A 191 3.90 19.12 0.00
N GLY A 192 4.53 20.08 0.71
CA GLY A 192 4.96 19.88 2.10
C GLY A 192 3.80 19.64 3.08
N THR A 193 2.69 20.36 2.92
CA THR A 193 1.48 20.18 3.75
C THR A 193 0.84 18.82 3.52
N GLU A 194 0.78 18.37 2.27
CA GLU A 194 0.25 17.05 1.91
C GLU A 194 1.10 15.94 2.53
N LEU A 195 2.43 16.04 2.43
CA LEU A 195 3.34 15.09 3.04
C LEU A 195 3.14 15.02 4.57
N LEU A 196 3.05 16.17 5.24
CA LEU A 196 2.79 16.21 6.69
C LEU A 196 1.41 15.63 7.04
N GLY A 197 0.41 15.84 6.18
CA GLY A 197 -0.89 15.19 6.29
C GLY A 197 -0.77 13.66 6.23
N MET A 198 -0.04 13.13 5.25
CA MET A 198 0.26 11.70 5.13
C MET A 198 1.02 11.17 6.34
N TYR A 199 2.08 11.85 6.77
CA TYR A 199 2.84 11.47 7.96
C TYR A 199 1.95 11.33 9.20
N ASN A 200 1.09 12.32 9.45
CA ASN A 200 0.17 12.28 10.58
C ASN A 200 -0.91 11.20 10.43
N SER A 201 -1.38 10.94 9.20
CA SER A 201 -2.33 9.85 8.93
C SER A 201 -1.70 8.47 9.18
N GLU A 202 -0.44 8.27 8.79
CA GLU A 202 0.30 7.02 9.08
C GLU A 202 0.42 6.84 10.60
N LEU A 203 0.85 7.87 11.33
CA LEU A 203 0.94 7.82 12.80
C LEU A 203 -0.42 7.58 13.48
N GLY A 204 -1.49 8.21 13.01
CA GLY A 204 -2.83 8.07 13.57
C GLY A 204 -3.38 6.64 13.49
N ARG A 205 -2.84 5.81 12.57
CA ARG A 205 -3.22 4.41 12.40
C ARG A 205 -2.46 3.45 13.31
N ILE A 206 -1.53 3.93 14.11
CA ILE A 206 -0.81 3.13 15.10
C ILE A 206 -1.54 3.22 16.44
N VAL A 207 -2.16 2.11 16.86
CA VAL A 207 -2.97 1.97 18.08
C VAL A 207 -2.28 1.11 19.14
N ALA A 208 -0.95 1.24 19.26
CA ALA A 208 -0.09 0.42 20.12
C ALA A 208 -0.37 0.48 21.64
N LYS A 209 -1.34 1.30 22.06
CA LYS A 209 -1.85 1.33 23.44
C LYS A 209 -3.26 0.73 23.46
N ARG A 210 -3.35 -0.53 23.84
CA ARG A 210 -4.58 -1.12 24.38
C ARG A 210 -4.47 -1.18 25.89
#